data_AF-A0AAD3RHR8-F1
#
_entry.id   AF-A0AAD3RHR8-F1
#
_cell.length_a   1.000
_cell.length_b   1.000
_cell.length_c   1.000
_cell.angle_alpha   90.00
_cell.angle_beta   90.00
_cell.angle_gamma   90.00
#
_symmetry.space_group_name_H-M   'P 1'
#
loop_
_entity.id
_entity.type
_entity.pdbx_description
1 polymer ?
#
loop_
_entity_poly.entity_id
_entity_poly.type
_entity_poly.pdbx_seq_one_letter_code
_entity_poly.pdbx_strand_id
1 'polypeptide(L)'
;MTCPRLSNTLCFSRAQHFLAPTVTALSTERVITCDDLGNVHRLSCEAGVISVQAALYGRADKETCSEGRPAEQLTNTHCSQHGTLDVFKKRCDGKRVCELNTDVVRTSDPCFGIYKYLDTTFACFPAIRSVACEHSFANLQCDEGQVIFVHGADYGRHDPTTCSYGRPASQIQNVQCSSPTHKVAQSCDGKSSCAVKASNSVFGDPCVGTYKYLEVAYTCRYPETRSSSTMLCSRLSTTLLLAVSLLVGSGFTCDDLQGIQRLSCVHSVTCENFSANLKCDGGQVISVHGANYGRHDQTTCAAGRPPSQIQNVKCSGAATKVAESCDGKTSCTVSASNSVFGDPCVGTYKYLEVAYSCQCE
;
A
#
# COMPACT_ATOMS: atom_id res chain seq x y z
N MET A 1 66.01 -11.41 26.23
CA MET A 1 65.88 -10.04 25.70
C MET A 1 64.50 -9.89 25.08
N THR A 2 63.81 -8.82 25.48
CA THR A 2 62.60 -8.19 24.89
C THR A 2 61.28 -8.97 24.76
N CYS A 3 60.33 -8.60 25.63
CA CYS A 3 58.88 -8.54 25.35
C CYS A 3 58.59 -7.21 24.60
N PRO A 4 57.46 -7.05 23.85
CA PRO A 4 56.22 -6.66 24.52
C PRO A 4 54.88 -7.22 23.96
N ARG A 5 53.88 -7.10 24.84
CA ARG A 5 52.39 -7.19 24.77
C ARG A 5 51.77 -6.32 23.64
N LEU A 6 50.53 -6.41 23.15
CA LEU A 6 49.16 -6.72 23.66
C LEU A 6 48.22 -6.74 22.42
N SER A 7 47.12 -7.52 22.39
CA SER A 7 45.78 -6.99 22.02
C SER A 7 44.67 -8.04 22.14
N ASN A 8 43.64 -7.69 22.91
CA ASN A 8 42.34 -8.37 22.99
C ASN A 8 41.66 -8.35 21.61
N THR A 9 41.35 -9.52 21.05
CA THR A 9 40.42 -9.60 19.92
C THR A 9 39.01 -9.85 20.47
N LEU A 10 38.20 -8.79 20.43
CA LEU A 10 36.76 -8.82 20.62
C LEU A 10 36.12 -9.78 19.61
N CYS A 11 35.45 -10.82 20.09
CA CYS A 11 34.45 -11.54 19.30
C CYS A 11 33.25 -10.61 19.05
N PHE A 12 33.22 -9.94 17.91
CA PHE A 12 31.97 -9.36 17.40
C PHE A 12 31.12 -10.50 16.84
N SER A 13 30.09 -10.90 17.59
CA SER A 13 28.98 -11.65 17.02
C SER A 13 28.34 -10.77 15.95
N ARG A 14 28.44 -11.21 14.70
CA ARG A 14 27.81 -10.57 13.55
C ARG A 14 26.31 -10.77 13.71
N ALA A 15 25.63 -9.84 14.39
CA ALA A 15 24.18 -9.78 14.39
C ALA A 15 23.73 -9.47 12.96
N GLN A 16 23.38 -10.50 12.20
CA GLN A 16 22.68 -10.34 10.94
C GLN A 16 21.34 -9.69 11.27
N HIS A 17 21.20 -8.40 10.97
CA HIS A 17 19.91 -7.74 10.90
C HIS A 17 19.12 -8.40 9.77
N PHE A 18 18.27 -9.36 10.12
CA PHE A 18 17.19 -9.81 9.26
C PHE A 18 16.20 -8.64 9.15
N LEU A 19 16.40 -7.78 8.16
CA LEU A 19 15.32 -6.95 7.65
C LEU A 19 14.23 -7.93 7.19
N ALA A 20 13.04 -7.84 7.79
CA ALA A 20 11.89 -8.59 7.32
C ALA A 20 11.71 -8.26 5.82
N PRO A 21 11.59 -9.26 4.93
CA PRO A 21 11.39 -8.99 3.51
C PRO A 21 10.07 -8.24 3.35
N THR A 22 10.16 -6.98 2.96
CA THR A 22 9.00 -6.23 2.47
C THR A 22 8.56 -6.88 1.16
N VAL A 23 7.27 -7.12 1.00
CA VAL A 23 6.73 -7.67 -0.26
C VAL A 23 6.89 -6.59 -1.33
N THR A 24 7.91 -6.73 -2.16
CA THR A 24 8.19 -5.80 -3.27
C THR A 24 7.36 -6.18 -4.50
N ALA A 25 6.96 -5.16 -5.27
CA ALA A 25 6.37 -5.39 -6.57
C ALA A 25 7.39 -6.05 -7.50
N LEU A 26 6.94 -7.03 -8.30
CA LEU A 26 7.71 -7.69 -9.35
C LEU A 26 7.89 -6.78 -10.55
N SER A 27 6.84 -6.04 -10.91
CA SER A 27 6.82 -5.06 -11.99
C SER A 27 5.77 -3.98 -11.71
N THR A 28 5.94 -2.84 -12.37
CA THR A 28 4.93 -1.79 -12.47
C THR A 28 4.71 -1.49 -13.94
N GLU A 29 3.47 -1.47 -14.36
CA GLU A 29 3.07 -1.35 -15.77
C GLU A 29 2.02 -0.26 -15.93
N ARG A 30 1.97 0.33 -17.13
CA ARG A 30 0.96 1.32 -17.54
C ARG A 30 0.39 0.90 -18.88
N VAL A 31 -0.93 0.85 -18.97
CA VAL A 31 -1.67 0.47 -20.19
C VAL A 31 -2.63 1.59 -20.54
N ILE A 32 -2.63 1.98 -21.81
CA ILE A 32 -3.54 2.98 -22.37
C ILE A 32 -4.39 2.32 -23.45
N THR A 33 -5.68 2.65 -23.50
CA THR A 33 -6.60 2.17 -24.53
C THR A 33 -7.56 3.28 -24.93
N CYS A 34 -7.56 3.64 -26.21
CA CYS A 34 -8.47 4.66 -26.73
C CYS A 34 -9.92 4.17 -26.71
N ASP A 35 -10.89 5.07 -26.47
CA ASP A 35 -12.32 4.75 -26.38
C ASP A 35 -12.96 4.52 -27.76
N ASP A 36 -12.45 3.53 -28.50
CA ASP A 36 -13.04 3.04 -29.75
C ASP A 36 -13.86 1.76 -29.48
N LEU A 37 -14.96 1.62 -30.23
CA LEU A 37 -15.85 0.45 -30.13
C LEU A 37 -15.07 -0.85 -30.38
N GLY A 38 -15.12 -1.76 -29.42
CA GLY A 38 -14.50 -3.09 -29.51
C GLY A 38 -13.07 -3.16 -29.00
N ASN A 39 -12.47 -2.05 -28.56
CA ASN A 39 -11.17 -2.09 -27.89
C ASN A 39 -11.30 -2.81 -26.53
N VAL A 40 -10.37 -3.74 -26.29
CA VAL A 40 -10.27 -4.45 -25.01
C VAL A 40 -9.09 -3.89 -24.24
N HIS A 41 -9.37 -3.36 -23.06
CA HIS A 41 -8.33 -2.92 -22.14
C HIS A 41 -7.84 -4.12 -21.33
N ARG A 42 -6.58 -4.50 -21.54
CA ARG A 42 -5.98 -5.73 -21.00
C ARG A 42 -4.81 -5.43 -20.07
N LEU A 43 -4.92 -5.88 -18.83
CA LEU A 43 -3.85 -5.89 -17.84
C LEU A 43 -3.36 -7.32 -17.68
N SER A 44 -2.05 -7.53 -17.56
CA SER A 44 -1.48 -8.86 -17.40
C SER A 44 -0.21 -8.82 -16.58
N CYS A 45 -0.05 -9.77 -15.67
CA CYS A 45 1.21 -10.04 -14.99
C CYS A 45 1.83 -11.31 -15.56
N GLU A 46 3.13 -11.27 -15.88
CA GLU A 46 3.90 -12.47 -16.24
C GLU A 46 3.98 -13.42 -15.03
N ALA A 47 4.33 -12.86 -13.86
CA ALA A 47 4.33 -13.54 -12.58
C ALA A 47 3.54 -12.73 -11.54
N GLY A 48 2.86 -13.45 -10.64
CA GLY A 48 2.07 -12.82 -9.59
C GLY A 48 0.67 -12.38 -10.04
N VAL A 49 0.13 -11.39 -9.34
CA VAL A 49 -1.23 -10.86 -9.54
C VAL A 49 -1.24 -9.35 -9.58
N ILE A 50 -2.24 -8.81 -10.29
CA ILE A 50 -2.47 -7.38 -10.50
C ILE A 50 -2.90 -6.73 -9.18
N SER A 51 -2.35 -5.55 -8.92
CA SER A 51 -2.79 -4.60 -7.90
C SER A 51 -2.85 -3.20 -8.52
N VAL A 52 -4.06 -2.73 -8.79
CA VAL A 52 -4.30 -1.46 -9.50
C VAL A 52 -3.95 -0.28 -8.59
N GLN A 53 -3.07 0.60 -9.08
CA GLN A 53 -2.59 1.77 -8.34
C GLN A 53 -3.35 3.04 -8.74
N ALA A 54 -3.59 3.22 -10.04
CA ALA A 54 -4.33 4.34 -10.59
C ALA A 54 -5.10 3.90 -11.83
N ALA A 55 -6.28 4.46 -12.05
CA ALA A 55 -7.04 4.27 -13.27
C ALA A 55 -7.81 5.54 -13.61
N LEU A 56 -7.78 5.92 -14.88
CA LEU A 56 -8.47 7.07 -15.46
C LEU A 56 -9.31 6.61 -16.63
N TYR A 57 -10.54 7.11 -16.69
CA TYR A 57 -11.35 7.15 -17.90
C TYR A 57 -11.69 8.61 -18.18
N GLY A 58 -11.23 9.13 -19.31
CA GLY A 58 -11.33 10.55 -19.59
C GLY A 58 -10.23 11.02 -20.53
N ARG A 59 -9.67 12.19 -20.26
CA ARG A 59 -8.52 12.76 -20.99
C ARG A 59 -7.69 13.61 -20.03
N ALA A 60 -6.40 13.28 -19.95
CA ALA A 60 -5.40 13.98 -19.13
C ALA A 60 -4.41 14.82 -19.96
N ASP A 61 -4.36 14.61 -21.28
CA ASP A 61 -3.45 15.32 -22.18
C ASP A 61 -3.97 15.37 -23.64
N LYS A 62 -3.34 16.21 -24.47
CA LYS A 62 -3.76 16.43 -25.88
C LYS A 62 -3.21 15.39 -26.85
N GLU A 63 -2.16 14.67 -26.49
CA GLU A 63 -1.39 13.81 -27.40
C GLU A 63 -1.92 12.38 -27.43
N THR A 64 -2.28 11.85 -26.27
CA THR A 64 -2.78 10.49 -26.11
C THR A 64 -4.09 10.32 -26.87
N CYS A 65 -4.12 9.30 -27.73
CA CYS A 65 -5.28 8.97 -28.56
C CYS A 65 -5.78 10.16 -29.41
N SER A 66 -4.86 10.93 -29.99
CA SER A 66 -5.16 12.15 -30.78
C SER A 66 -5.21 11.93 -32.30
N GLU A 67 -4.68 10.82 -32.79
CA GLU A 67 -4.57 10.55 -34.23
C GLU A 67 -5.93 10.58 -34.92
N GLY A 68 -6.05 11.40 -35.97
CA GLY A 68 -7.28 11.56 -36.75
C GLY A 68 -8.43 12.28 -36.02
N ARG A 69 -8.20 12.85 -34.83
CA ARG A 69 -9.24 13.53 -34.05
C ARG A 69 -9.25 15.05 -34.30
N PRO A 70 -10.44 15.68 -34.40
CA PRO A 70 -10.55 17.14 -34.43
C PRO A 70 -9.98 17.78 -33.17
N ALA A 71 -9.34 18.95 -33.32
CA ALA A 71 -8.67 19.64 -32.23
C ALA A 71 -9.62 19.96 -31.06
N GLU A 72 -10.89 20.23 -31.35
CA GLU A 72 -11.93 20.54 -30.37
C GLU A 72 -12.14 19.38 -29.40
N GLN A 73 -12.05 18.13 -29.88
CA GLN A 73 -12.22 16.92 -29.07
C GLN A 73 -11.04 16.65 -28.13
N LEU A 74 -9.93 17.37 -28.28
CA LEU A 74 -8.69 17.20 -27.50
C LEU A 74 -8.48 18.32 -26.47
N THR A 75 -9.35 19.33 -26.44
CA THR A 75 -9.13 20.56 -25.67
C THR A 75 -9.19 20.38 -24.15
N ASN A 76 -10.11 19.56 -23.65
CA ASN A 76 -10.31 19.36 -22.22
C ASN A 76 -9.41 18.22 -21.69
N THR A 77 -8.31 18.59 -21.04
CA THR A 77 -7.35 17.68 -20.40
C THR A 77 -7.58 17.51 -18.89
N HIS A 78 -8.62 18.12 -18.35
CA HIS A 78 -9.07 17.91 -16.97
C HIS A 78 -10.37 17.08 -16.95
N CYS A 79 -10.44 16.10 -17.84
CA CYS A 79 -11.58 15.20 -17.93
C CYS A 79 -11.25 13.88 -17.25
N SER A 80 -11.99 13.54 -16.19
CA SER A 80 -11.87 12.24 -15.54
C SER A 80 -13.21 11.81 -14.95
N GLN A 81 -13.53 10.54 -15.10
CA GLN A 81 -14.69 9.95 -14.46
C GLN A 81 -14.35 9.49 -13.04
N HIS A 82 -15.14 9.96 -12.08
CA HIS A 82 -15.03 9.56 -10.68
C HIS A 82 -15.38 8.07 -10.50
N GLY A 83 -14.69 7.39 -9.58
CA GLY A 83 -14.92 5.96 -9.29
C GLY A 83 -14.28 4.98 -10.27
N THR A 84 -13.56 5.44 -11.30
CA THR A 84 -12.88 4.57 -12.26
C THR A 84 -11.90 3.61 -11.57
N LEU A 85 -11.10 4.12 -10.62
CA LEU A 85 -10.17 3.29 -9.84
C LEU A 85 -10.86 2.14 -9.09
N ASP A 86 -12.02 2.39 -8.48
CA ASP A 86 -12.73 1.38 -7.70
C ASP A 86 -13.30 0.27 -8.59
N VAL A 87 -13.76 0.61 -9.80
CA VAL A 87 -14.20 -0.37 -10.80
C VAL A 87 -13.05 -1.29 -11.17
N PHE A 88 -11.86 -0.74 -11.42
CA PHE A 88 -10.68 -1.50 -11.79
C PHE A 88 -10.17 -2.36 -10.64
N LYS A 89 -10.01 -1.81 -9.43
CA LYS A 89 -9.62 -2.58 -8.24
C LYS A 89 -10.55 -3.75 -8.02
N LYS A 90 -11.86 -3.52 -8.05
CA LYS A 90 -12.88 -4.56 -7.87
C LYS A 90 -12.82 -5.67 -8.92
N ARG A 91 -12.50 -5.34 -10.18
CA ARG A 91 -12.55 -6.30 -11.29
C ARG A 91 -11.22 -6.98 -11.60
N CYS A 92 -10.10 -6.34 -11.28
CA CYS A 92 -8.76 -6.76 -11.68
C CYS A 92 -7.84 -7.17 -10.53
N ASP A 93 -8.01 -6.62 -9.32
CA ASP A 93 -7.09 -6.96 -8.23
C ASP A 93 -7.13 -8.46 -7.90
N GLY A 94 -5.94 -9.02 -7.69
CA GLY A 94 -5.77 -10.46 -7.42
C GLY A 94 -5.86 -11.37 -8.65
N LYS A 95 -6.15 -10.83 -9.85
CA LYS A 95 -6.11 -11.61 -11.10
C LYS A 95 -4.73 -11.56 -11.73
N ARG A 96 -4.37 -12.60 -12.49
CA ARG A 96 -3.16 -12.59 -13.34
C ARG A 96 -3.38 -11.84 -14.65
N VAL A 97 -4.59 -11.96 -15.21
CA VAL A 97 -5.02 -11.28 -16.43
C VAL A 97 -6.39 -10.66 -16.17
N CYS A 98 -6.56 -9.40 -16.54
CA CYS A 98 -7.84 -8.69 -16.46
C CYS A 98 -8.14 -8.05 -17.81
N GLU A 99 -9.28 -8.37 -18.40
CA GLU A 99 -9.77 -7.77 -19.64
C GLU A 99 -11.10 -7.08 -19.38
N LEU A 100 -11.19 -5.82 -19.83
CA LEU A 100 -12.36 -4.98 -19.67
C LEU A 100 -12.68 -4.30 -21.00
N ASN A 101 -13.97 -4.21 -21.32
CA ASN A 101 -14.45 -3.32 -22.38
C ASN A 101 -14.66 -1.91 -21.77
N THR A 102 -14.37 -0.84 -22.54
CA THR A 102 -14.64 0.54 -22.13
C THR A 102 -16.11 0.77 -21.73
N ASP A 103 -17.05 0.01 -22.31
CA ASP A 103 -18.47 0.01 -21.93
C ASP A 103 -18.72 -0.32 -20.45
N VAL A 104 -17.85 -1.11 -19.81
CA VAL A 104 -17.97 -1.44 -18.38
C VAL A 104 -17.68 -0.24 -17.48
N VAL A 105 -16.90 0.71 -17.99
CA VAL A 105 -16.45 1.90 -17.27
C VAL A 105 -17.31 3.11 -17.62
N ARG A 106 -17.89 3.16 -18.83
CA ARG A 106 -18.76 4.23 -19.34
C ARG A 106 -20.14 4.26 -18.67
N THR A 107 -20.17 4.40 -17.34
CA THR A 107 -21.42 4.57 -16.57
C THR A 107 -22.00 5.97 -16.75
N SER A 108 -21.16 6.96 -17.04
CA SER A 108 -21.53 8.33 -17.41
C SER A 108 -20.49 8.92 -18.36
N ASP A 109 -20.85 9.95 -19.13
CA ASP A 109 -19.86 10.70 -19.89
C ASP A 109 -19.29 11.83 -19.00
N PRO A 110 -18.00 11.78 -18.61
CA PRO A 110 -17.39 12.82 -17.78
C PRO A 110 -17.17 14.15 -18.53
N CYS A 111 -17.12 14.13 -19.87
CA CYS A 111 -16.86 15.30 -20.68
C CYS A 111 -17.42 15.11 -22.09
N PHE A 112 -18.67 15.53 -22.28
CA PHE A 112 -19.36 15.42 -23.56
C PHE A 112 -18.59 16.11 -24.69
N GLY A 113 -18.48 15.44 -25.85
CA GLY A 113 -17.78 15.95 -27.03
C GLY A 113 -16.25 15.84 -26.99
N ILE A 114 -15.68 15.40 -25.87
CA ILE A 114 -14.24 15.16 -25.72
C ILE A 114 -13.96 13.68 -25.94
N TYR A 115 -12.94 13.39 -26.75
CA TYR A 115 -12.54 12.03 -27.03
C TYR A 115 -11.76 11.48 -25.83
N LYS A 116 -12.09 10.26 -25.38
CA LYS A 116 -11.60 9.71 -24.11
C LYS A 116 -10.69 8.50 -24.33
N TYR A 117 -9.98 8.13 -23.28
CA TYR A 117 -9.20 6.90 -23.20
C TYR A 117 -9.20 6.37 -21.77
N LEU A 118 -8.91 5.08 -21.66
CA LEU A 118 -8.52 4.44 -20.42
C LEU A 118 -7.00 4.54 -20.25
N ASP A 119 -6.56 4.91 -19.05
CA ASP A 119 -5.17 4.93 -18.65
C ASP A 119 -5.04 4.32 -17.26
N THR A 120 -4.37 3.17 -17.16
CA THR A 120 -4.31 2.38 -15.94
C THR A 120 -2.87 2.05 -15.60
N THR A 121 -2.46 2.37 -14.38
CA THR A 121 -1.17 1.98 -13.80
C THR A 121 -1.41 0.91 -12.73
N PHE A 122 -0.71 -0.22 -12.84
CA PHE A 122 -0.82 -1.33 -11.89
C PHE A 122 0.55 -1.90 -11.57
N ALA A 123 0.63 -2.61 -10.44
CA ALA A 123 1.82 -3.34 -10.04
C ALA A 123 1.50 -4.83 -9.92
N CYS A 124 2.47 -5.67 -10.26
CA CYS A 124 2.37 -7.12 -10.11
C CYS A 124 3.05 -7.54 -8.81
N PHE A 125 2.33 -8.29 -7.97
CA PHE A 125 2.86 -8.79 -6.71
C PHE A 125 2.90 -10.31 -6.70
N PRO A 126 3.93 -10.93 -6.10
CA PRO A 126 3.89 -12.38 -5.89
C PRO A 126 2.66 -12.71 -5.05
N ALA A 127 1.96 -13.81 -5.35
CA ALA A 127 0.80 -14.22 -4.57
C ALA A 127 0.64 -15.74 -4.57
N ILE A 128 0.14 -16.25 -3.44
CA ILE A 128 -0.30 -17.62 -3.26
C ILE A 128 -1.73 -17.70 -3.80
N ARG A 129 -1.96 -18.63 -4.74
CA ARG A 129 -3.28 -18.93 -5.29
C ARG A 129 -3.90 -20.11 -4.56
N SER A 130 -5.05 -19.90 -3.94
CA SER A 130 -5.85 -20.94 -3.30
C SER A 130 -7.18 -21.11 -4.03
N VAL A 131 -7.54 -22.36 -4.32
CA VAL A 131 -8.80 -22.71 -5.01
C VAL A 131 -9.57 -23.68 -4.14
N ALA A 132 -10.84 -23.36 -3.88
CA ALA A 132 -11.78 -24.23 -3.19
C ALA A 132 -13.05 -24.42 -4.01
N CYS A 133 -13.35 -25.66 -4.39
CA CYS A 133 -14.58 -25.99 -5.11
C CYS A 133 -15.82 -25.65 -4.27
N GLU A 134 -16.95 -25.39 -4.94
CA GLU A 134 -18.22 -25.13 -4.25
C GLU A 134 -18.57 -26.27 -3.26
N HIS A 135 -18.91 -25.86 -2.05
CA HIS A 135 -19.11 -26.61 -0.80
C HIS A 135 -17.85 -27.00 -0.01
N SER A 136 -16.64 -26.75 -0.53
CA SER A 136 -15.38 -26.94 0.19
C SER A 136 -14.93 -25.68 0.95
N PHE A 137 -13.88 -25.81 1.74
CA PHE A 137 -13.25 -24.69 2.44
C PHE A 137 -11.94 -24.27 1.76
N ALA A 138 -11.77 -22.97 1.53
CA ALA A 138 -10.48 -22.37 1.24
C ALA A 138 -9.75 -22.18 2.57
N ASN A 139 -8.66 -22.93 2.76
CA ASN A 139 -7.80 -22.82 3.94
C ASN A 139 -6.58 -21.98 3.56
N LEU A 140 -6.53 -20.76 4.09
CA LEU A 140 -5.41 -19.85 3.92
C LEU A 140 -4.54 -19.97 5.17
N GLN A 141 -3.23 -20.05 4.96
CA GLN A 141 -2.27 -20.17 6.05
C GLN A 141 -0.98 -19.45 5.68
N CYS A 142 -0.37 -18.86 6.71
CA CYS A 142 0.94 -18.24 6.68
C CYS A 142 1.83 -18.85 7.75
N ASP A 143 3.14 -18.72 7.55
CA ASP A 143 4.14 -19.19 8.50
C ASP A 143 4.13 -18.37 9.80
N GLU A 144 4.86 -18.85 10.80
CA GLU A 144 4.91 -18.21 12.11
C GLU A 144 5.32 -16.73 12.02
N GLY A 145 4.55 -15.88 12.69
CA GLY A 145 4.77 -14.44 12.70
C GLY A 145 4.29 -13.71 11.45
N GLN A 146 3.73 -14.38 10.44
CA GLN A 146 3.14 -13.74 9.26
C GLN A 146 1.60 -13.69 9.34
N VAL A 147 1.02 -12.75 8.59
CA VAL A 147 -0.41 -12.56 8.44
C VAL A 147 -0.82 -12.54 6.97
N ILE A 148 -2.05 -12.98 6.74
CA ILE A 148 -2.70 -13.00 5.43
C ILE A 148 -3.00 -11.57 4.98
N PHE A 149 -2.72 -11.29 3.72
CA PHE A 149 -3.22 -10.14 2.98
C PHE A 149 -3.82 -10.60 1.65
N VAL A 150 -5.12 -10.45 1.50
CA VAL A 150 -5.83 -10.85 0.29
C VAL A 150 -5.72 -9.75 -0.77
N HIS A 151 -5.17 -10.09 -1.94
CA HIS A 151 -5.16 -9.22 -3.11
C HIS A 151 -6.52 -9.20 -3.81
N GLY A 152 -7.17 -10.35 -3.90
CA GLY A 152 -8.49 -10.47 -4.51
C GLY A 152 -9.06 -11.86 -4.35
N ALA A 153 -10.38 -11.97 -4.52
CA ALA A 153 -11.09 -13.23 -4.54
C ALA A 153 -12.30 -13.17 -5.48
N ASP A 154 -12.60 -14.29 -6.13
CA ASP A 154 -13.74 -14.44 -7.05
C ASP A 154 -14.43 -15.78 -6.80
N TYR A 155 -15.75 -15.75 -6.62
CA TYR A 155 -16.57 -16.96 -6.49
C TYR A 155 -17.38 -17.16 -7.77
N GLY A 156 -17.01 -18.16 -8.57
CA GLY A 156 -17.56 -18.32 -9.90
C GLY A 156 -16.91 -19.47 -10.66
N ARG A 157 -16.72 -19.30 -11.97
CA ARG A 157 -16.02 -20.24 -12.85
C ARG A 157 -15.44 -19.47 -14.02
N HIS A 158 -14.13 -19.61 -14.21
CA HIS A 158 -13.33 -18.94 -15.25
C HIS A 158 -12.71 -19.93 -16.26
N ASP A 159 -12.79 -21.23 -15.99
CA ASP A 159 -12.29 -22.27 -16.88
C ASP A 159 -13.08 -23.60 -16.71
N PRO A 160 -13.06 -24.49 -17.73
CA PRO A 160 -13.83 -25.72 -17.69
C PRO A 160 -13.14 -26.85 -16.93
N THR A 161 -11.88 -26.66 -16.50
CA THR A 161 -11.02 -27.73 -15.95
C THR A 161 -10.94 -27.70 -14.43
N THR A 162 -10.92 -26.53 -13.82
CA THR A 162 -10.89 -26.34 -12.36
C THR A 162 -12.17 -26.88 -11.74
N CYS A 163 -12.02 -27.72 -10.71
CA CYS A 163 -13.15 -28.33 -9.98
C CYS A 163 -14.15 -29.07 -10.90
N SER A 164 -13.65 -29.81 -11.89
CA SER A 164 -14.46 -30.47 -12.93
C SER A 164 -14.71 -31.97 -12.70
N TYR A 165 -13.97 -32.63 -11.81
CA TYR A 165 -14.07 -34.07 -11.60
C TYR A 165 -15.48 -34.51 -11.21
N GLY A 166 -16.04 -35.46 -11.97
CA GLY A 166 -17.38 -36.01 -11.74
C GLY A 166 -18.53 -35.05 -12.02
N ARG A 167 -18.27 -33.90 -12.67
CA ARG A 167 -19.31 -32.91 -12.99
C ARG A 167 -19.80 -33.07 -14.44
N PRO A 168 -21.12 -32.92 -14.68
CA PRO A 168 -21.66 -32.91 -16.04
C PRO A 168 -21.22 -31.67 -16.81
N ALA A 169 -21.10 -31.79 -18.14
CA ALA A 169 -20.64 -30.71 -19.01
C ALA A 169 -21.46 -29.41 -18.84
N SER A 170 -22.77 -29.52 -18.62
CA SER A 170 -23.67 -28.39 -18.40
C SER A 170 -23.31 -27.54 -17.17
N GLN A 171 -22.65 -28.12 -16.16
CA GLN A 171 -22.24 -27.39 -14.94
C GLN A 171 -20.87 -26.70 -15.07
N ILE A 172 -20.09 -26.98 -16.11
CA ILE A 172 -18.70 -26.53 -16.25
C ILE A 172 -18.42 -25.68 -17.50
N GLN A 173 -19.38 -25.55 -18.41
CA GLN A 173 -19.21 -24.79 -19.67
C GLN A 173 -19.29 -23.27 -19.48
N ASN A 174 -20.05 -22.78 -18.50
CA ASN A 174 -20.17 -21.35 -18.24
C ASN A 174 -18.92 -20.81 -17.52
N VAL A 175 -17.94 -20.36 -18.29
CA VAL A 175 -16.66 -19.81 -17.81
C VAL A 175 -16.63 -18.29 -17.69
N GLN A 176 -17.78 -17.63 -17.94
CA GLN A 176 -17.94 -16.19 -17.75
C GLN A 176 -18.65 -15.88 -16.43
N CYS A 177 -18.72 -16.86 -15.54
CA CYS A 177 -19.34 -16.69 -14.24
C CYS A 177 -18.34 -16.07 -13.26
N SER A 178 -18.52 -14.79 -12.95
CA SER A 178 -17.60 -14.04 -12.09
C SER A 178 -18.38 -13.31 -11.01
N SER A 179 -17.92 -13.44 -9.77
CA SER A 179 -18.40 -12.63 -8.66
C SER A 179 -17.23 -12.21 -7.77
N PRO A 180 -16.52 -11.13 -8.13
CA PRO A 180 -15.45 -10.58 -7.32
C PRO A 180 -15.97 -10.17 -5.94
N THR A 181 -15.24 -10.52 -4.89
CA THR A 181 -15.71 -10.39 -3.51
C THR A 181 -14.61 -9.95 -2.54
N HIS A 182 -14.96 -9.03 -1.63
CA HIS A 182 -14.10 -8.55 -0.56
C HIS A 182 -14.33 -9.31 0.76
N LYS A 183 -15.30 -10.25 0.80
CA LYS A 183 -15.67 -11.00 2.02
C LYS A 183 -14.53 -11.88 2.54
N VAL A 184 -13.66 -12.37 1.65
CA VAL A 184 -12.48 -13.15 2.04
C VAL A 184 -11.48 -12.26 2.78
N ALA A 185 -11.15 -11.10 2.22
CA ALA A 185 -10.29 -10.11 2.86
C ALA A 185 -10.84 -9.68 4.24
N GLN A 186 -12.12 -9.33 4.31
CA GLN A 186 -12.81 -9.00 5.58
C GLN A 186 -12.71 -10.10 6.63
N SER A 187 -12.69 -11.37 6.20
CA SER A 187 -12.67 -12.51 7.10
C SER A 187 -11.26 -12.94 7.50
N CYS A 188 -10.26 -12.71 6.63
CA CYS A 188 -8.95 -13.35 6.73
C CYS A 188 -7.77 -12.39 6.92
N ASP A 189 -7.88 -11.14 6.48
CA ASP A 189 -6.76 -10.19 6.58
C ASP A 189 -6.30 -10.02 8.03
N GLY A 190 -4.98 -10.02 8.23
CA GLY A 190 -4.37 -9.87 9.56
C GLY A 190 -4.36 -11.14 10.41
N LYS A 191 -4.91 -12.26 9.94
CA LYS A 191 -4.82 -13.58 10.61
C LYS A 191 -3.67 -14.40 10.05
N SER A 192 -3.09 -15.29 10.85
CA SER A 192 -2.09 -16.27 10.38
C SER A 192 -2.73 -17.50 9.72
N SER A 193 -3.99 -17.79 10.03
CA SER A 193 -4.78 -18.85 9.39
C SER A 193 -6.25 -18.45 9.30
N CYS A 194 -6.90 -18.84 8.21
CA CYS A 194 -8.31 -18.55 7.94
C CYS A 194 -8.95 -19.66 7.10
N ALA A 195 -10.18 -20.03 7.43
CA ALA A 195 -10.96 -20.97 6.63
C ALA A 195 -12.26 -20.30 6.15
N VAL A 196 -12.51 -20.31 4.84
CA VAL A 196 -13.72 -19.71 4.25
C VAL A 196 -14.45 -20.74 3.40
N LYS A 197 -15.74 -20.94 3.67
CA LYS A 197 -16.56 -21.90 2.92
C LYS A 197 -16.97 -21.32 1.56
N ALA A 198 -16.54 -21.96 0.47
CA ALA A 198 -16.97 -21.65 -0.89
C ALA A 198 -18.45 -22.05 -1.07
N SER A 199 -19.39 -21.13 -0.88
CA SER A 199 -20.82 -21.46 -0.93
C SER A 199 -21.70 -20.26 -1.23
N ASN A 200 -22.88 -20.54 -1.79
CA ASN A 200 -23.88 -19.53 -2.12
C ASN A 200 -24.40 -18.79 -0.88
N SER A 201 -24.42 -19.42 0.30
CA SER A 201 -24.80 -18.74 1.54
C SER A 201 -23.81 -17.66 1.97
N VAL A 202 -22.54 -17.78 1.57
CA VAL A 202 -21.50 -16.79 1.88
C VAL A 202 -21.42 -15.74 0.78
N PHE A 203 -21.44 -16.15 -0.49
CA PHE A 203 -21.11 -15.27 -1.62
C PHE A 203 -22.30 -14.89 -2.50
N GLY A 204 -23.47 -15.50 -2.33
CA GLY A 204 -24.56 -15.47 -3.31
C GLY A 204 -24.32 -16.46 -4.45
N ASP A 205 -25.30 -16.59 -5.36
CA ASP A 205 -25.16 -17.44 -6.56
C ASP A 205 -25.12 -16.57 -7.83
N PRO A 206 -23.93 -16.31 -8.40
CA PRO A 206 -23.81 -15.47 -9.59
C PRO A 206 -24.26 -16.16 -10.89
N CYS A 207 -24.39 -17.49 -10.90
CA CYS A 207 -24.70 -18.25 -12.11
C CYS A 207 -25.35 -19.59 -11.77
N VAL A 208 -26.66 -19.54 -11.50
CA VAL A 208 -27.46 -20.72 -11.14
C VAL A 208 -27.28 -21.84 -12.17
N GLY A 209 -27.05 -23.06 -11.68
CA GLY A 209 -26.81 -24.24 -12.52
C GLY A 209 -25.36 -24.44 -12.96
N THR A 210 -24.47 -23.48 -12.70
CA THR A 210 -23.02 -23.65 -12.89
C THR A 210 -22.38 -24.05 -11.56
N TYR A 211 -21.56 -25.11 -11.57
CA TYR A 211 -20.80 -25.51 -10.40
C TYR A 211 -19.61 -24.55 -10.25
N LYS A 212 -19.45 -23.91 -9.10
CA LYS A 212 -18.48 -22.81 -8.92
C LYS A 212 -17.24 -23.27 -8.14
N TYR A 213 -16.27 -22.37 -8.05
CA TYR A 213 -15.15 -22.43 -7.12
C TYR A 213 -14.81 -21.03 -6.63
N LEU A 214 -14.30 -20.95 -5.41
CA LEU A 214 -13.68 -19.76 -4.86
C LEU A 214 -12.20 -19.78 -5.23
N GLU A 215 -11.75 -18.76 -5.95
CA GLU A 215 -10.35 -18.48 -6.19
C GLU A 215 -9.92 -17.30 -5.32
N VAL A 216 -8.79 -17.45 -4.62
CA VAL A 216 -8.23 -16.42 -3.75
C VAL A 216 -6.76 -16.23 -4.08
N ALA A 217 -6.35 -14.98 -4.29
CA ALA A 217 -4.95 -14.58 -4.36
C ALA A 217 -4.58 -13.83 -3.09
N TYR A 218 -3.59 -14.33 -2.34
CA TYR A 218 -3.16 -13.70 -1.09
C TYR A 218 -1.65 -13.78 -0.93
N THR A 219 -1.09 -12.90 -0.10
CA THR A 219 0.29 -12.97 0.35
C THR A 219 0.35 -13.19 1.85
N CYS A 220 1.46 -13.78 2.28
CA CYS A 220 1.87 -13.77 3.66
C CYS A 220 2.90 -12.67 3.83
N ARG A 221 2.56 -11.69 4.64
CA ARG A 221 3.49 -10.64 5.04
C ARG A 221 3.67 -10.73 6.54
N TYR A 222 4.84 -10.40 7.04
CA TYR A 222 4.92 -10.06 8.44
C TYR A 222 3.86 -8.97 8.68
N PRO A 223 3.01 -9.09 9.72
CA PRO A 223 2.25 -7.95 10.13
C PRO A 223 3.34 -6.91 10.32
N GLU A 224 3.21 -5.80 9.60
CA GLU A 224 3.79 -4.57 10.09
C GLU A 224 3.41 -4.62 11.56
N THR A 225 4.39 -4.85 12.45
CA THR A 225 4.18 -4.51 13.84
C THR A 225 3.53 -3.14 13.72
N ARG A 226 2.45 -2.86 14.44
CA ARG A 226 2.00 -1.47 14.52
C ARG A 226 3.09 -0.66 15.23
N SER A 227 4.32 -0.56 14.70
CA SER A 227 4.85 0.70 14.23
C SER A 227 3.67 1.43 13.62
N SER A 228 3.14 2.37 14.39
CA SER A 228 2.13 3.33 13.97
C SER A 228 2.24 3.58 12.47
N SER A 229 1.30 3.08 11.66
CA SER A 229 1.18 3.46 10.25
C SER A 229 0.64 4.88 10.10
N THR A 230 1.19 5.80 10.88
CA THR A 230 1.23 7.23 10.64
C THR A 230 2.69 7.70 10.72
N MET A 231 3.62 6.95 10.11
CA MET A 231 5.07 7.20 10.16
C MET A 231 5.92 6.49 9.09
N LEU A 232 5.35 6.04 7.97
CA LEU A 232 6.18 5.62 6.84
C LEU A 232 6.70 6.86 6.09
N CYS A 233 7.87 7.36 6.48
CA CYS A 233 8.80 7.83 5.47
C CYS A 233 9.62 6.66 4.96
N SER A 234 9.47 6.30 3.70
CA SER A 234 10.46 5.48 2.99
C SER A 234 11.81 6.19 3.00
N ARG A 235 12.82 5.60 3.66
CA ARG A 235 14.20 6.08 3.65
C ARG A 235 14.77 6.07 2.23
N LEU A 236 14.57 7.15 1.46
CA LEU A 236 15.46 7.43 0.34
C LEU A 236 16.79 7.90 0.91
N SER A 237 17.83 7.15 0.58
CA SER A 237 19.20 7.38 1.01
C SER A 237 19.63 8.81 0.68
N THR A 238 20.11 9.55 1.68
CA THR A 238 20.71 10.89 1.54
C THR A 238 21.81 10.95 0.47
N THR A 239 22.37 9.79 0.08
CA THR A 239 23.32 9.65 -1.03
C THR A 239 22.73 9.97 -2.41
N LEU A 240 21.43 9.76 -2.64
CA LEU A 240 20.79 10.10 -3.93
C LEU A 240 20.54 11.61 -4.06
N LEU A 241 20.19 12.29 -2.97
CA LEU A 241 20.04 13.75 -2.92
C LEU A 241 21.39 14.46 -3.12
N LEU A 242 22.49 13.94 -2.55
CA LEU A 242 23.84 14.46 -2.79
C LEU A 242 24.29 14.29 -4.24
N ALA A 243 23.88 13.20 -4.92
CA ALA A 243 24.19 12.99 -6.33
C ALA A 243 23.45 13.97 -7.26
N VAL A 244 22.20 14.33 -6.92
CA VAL A 244 21.45 15.38 -7.65
C VAL A 244 22.07 16.76 -7.38
N SER A 245 22.48 17.04 -6.13
CA SER A 245 23.14 18.31 -5.75
C SER A 245 24.46 18.57 -6.49
N LEU A 246 25.15 17.52 -6.93
CA LEU A 246 26.40 17.64 -7.70
C LEU A 246 26.17 17.84 -9.21
N LEU A 247 24.94 17.66 -9.70
CA LEU A 247 24.60 17.83 -11.12
C LEU A 247 23.86 19.14 -11.43
N VAL A 248 23.33 19.83 -10.41
CA VAL A 248 22.59 21.09 -10.61
C VAL A 248 23.11 22.15 -9.64
N GLY A 249 23.64 23.24 -10.21
CA GLY A 249 24.26 24.34 -9.46
C GLY A 249 23.34 24.99 -8.43
N SER A 250 23.97 25.65 -7.46
CA SER A 250 23.33 26.36 -6.34
C SER A 250 22.25 27.35 -6.77
N GLY A 251 20.98 26.97 -6.57
CA GLY A 251 19.83 27.86 -6.68
C GLY A 251 18.52 27.13 -7.00
N PHE A 252 17.96 26.37 -6.05
CA PHE A 252 16.59 25.88 -6.16
C PHE A 252 15.65 26.78 -5.36
N THR A 253 14.63 27.33 -6.01
CA THR A 253 13.49 28.00 -5.37
C THR A 253 12.32 27.02 -5.25
N CYS A 254 11.32 27.36 -4.42
CA CYS A 254 10.12 26.54 -4.17
C CYS A 254 9.36 26.11 -5.44
N ASP A 255 9.55 26.80 -6.56
CA ASP A 255 8.83 26.56 -7.82
C ASP A 255 9.35 25.36 -8.64
N ASP A 256 10.59 24.90 -8.42
CA ASP A 256 11.21 23.84 -9.24
C ASP A 256 10.96 22.40 -8.73
N LEU A 257 10.22 22.21 -7.62
CA LEU A 257 10.15 20.94 -6.88
C LEU A 257 8.76 20.26 -6.84
N GLN A 258 7.77 20.75 -7.59
CA GLN A 258 6.37 20.26 -7.51
C GLN A 258 6.14 18.79 -7.94
N GLY A 259 7.18 18.05 -8.36
CA GLY A 259 7.13 16.61 -8.65
C GLY A 259 7.92 15.70 -7.71
N ILE A 260 8.76 16.24 -6.81
CA ILE A 260 9.70 15.44 -5.98
C ILE A 260 9.31 15.45 -4.49
N GLN A 261 8.46 16.39 -4.05
CA GLN A 261 8.18 16.66 -2.63
C GLN A 261 7.37 15.60 -1.85
N ARG A 262 6.81 14.59 -2.50
CA ARG A 262 6.15 13.47 -1.78
C ARG A 262 7.14 12.45 -1.23
N LEU A 263 8.44 12.57 -1.52
CA LEU A 263 9.45 11.55 -1.20
C LEU A 263 10.25 11.79 0.09
N SER A 264 10.11 12.92 0.79
CA SER A 264 10.88 13.23 2.01
C SER A 264 10.00 13.45 3.23
N CYS A 265 9.47 12.35 3.79
CA CYS A 265 8.96 12.37 5.15
C CYS A 265 10.14 12.22 6.16
N VAL A 266 9.98 12.70 7.38
CA VAL A 266 10.98 12.71 8.44
C VAL A 266 10.35 12.03 9.63
N HIS A 267 11.04 10.99 10.14
CA HIS A 267 10.66 10.27 11.35
C HIS A 267 11.49 10.82 12.52
N SER A 268 10.82 11.45 13.49
CA SER A 268 11.44 11.89 14.75
C SER A 268 10.97 11.04 15.94
N VAL A 269 11.91 10.63 16.78
CA VAL A 269 11.65 9.92 18.06
C VAL A 269 12.23 10.74 19.20
N THR A 270 11.43 10.99 20.23
CA THR A 270 11.83 11.70 21.44
C THR A 270 11.36 10.94 22.68
N CYS A 271 12.29 10.55 23.55
CA CYS A 271 11.94 9.81 24.76
C CYS A 271 11.13 10.66 25.75
N GLU A 272 10.30 10.02 26.59
CA GLU A 272 9.51 10.72 27.60
C GLU A 272 10.40 11.58 28.52
N ASN A 273 9.95 12.83 28.76
CA ASN A 273 10.64 13.94 29.44
C ASN A 273 11.71 14.68 28.63
N PHE A 274 11.86 14.40 27.33
CA PHE A 274 12.66 15.21 26.42
C PHE A 274 11.78 16.06 25.49
N SER A 275 12.39 17.01 24.78
CA SER A 275 11.70 17.88 23.84
C SER A 275 12.06 17.51 22.39
N ALA A 276 11.04 17.29 21.58
CA ALA A 276 11.16 17.07 20.15
C ALA A 276 11.34 18.42 19.46
N ASN A 277 12.35 18.55 18.60
CA ASN A 277 12.55 19.73 17.76
C ASN A 277 12.36 19.33 16.30
N LEU A 278 11.31 19.86 15.66
CA LEU A 278 11.04 19.65 14.24
C LEU A 278 11.46 20.90 13.49
N LYS A 279 12.10 20.74 12.33
CA LYS A 279 12.60 21.84 11.53
C LYS A 279 12.61 21.48 10.04
N CYS A 280 12.25 22.46 9.22
CA CYS A 280 12.40 22.47 7.78
C CYS A 280 13.35 23.59 7.36
N ASP A 281 14.21 23.31 6.39
CA ASP A 281 15.14 24.29 5.82
C ASP A 281 14.61 24.83 4.48
N GLY A 282 15.24 25.88 3.94
CA GLY A 282 14.93 26.37 2.58
C GLY A 282 13.55 27.02 2.41
N GLY A 283 12.96 27.57 3.48
CA GLY A 283 11.64 28.24 3.42
C GLY A 283 10.43 27.30 3.38
N GLN A 284 10.65 26.00 3.60
CA GLN A 284 9.58 25.00 3.67
C GLN A 284 8.88 25.00 5.04
N VAL A 285 7.62 24.59 5.05
CA VAL A 285 6.80 24.45 6.26
C VAL A 285 6.56 22.98 6.61
N ILE A 286 6.41 22.71 7.90
CA ILE A 286 6.13 21.38 8.44
C ILE A 286 4.68 21.00 8.11
N SER A 287 4.49 19.76 7.64
CA SER A 287 3.19 19.09 7.52
C SER A 287 3.27 17.73 8.20
N VAL A 288 2.58 17.57 9.32
CA VAL A 288 2.56 16.38 10.17
C VAL A 288 1.59 15.35 9.60
N HIS A 289 2.09 14.15 9.30
CA HIS A 289 1.29 13.02 8.80
C HIS A 289 0.75 12.14 9.93
N GLY A 290 1.40 12.19 11.09
CA GLY A 290 0.82 11.73 12.34
C GLY A 290 1.84 11.56 13.45
N ALA A 291 1.34 11.31 14.66
CA ALA A 291 2.14 11.28 15.87
C ALA A 291 1.54 10.36 16.94
N ASN A 292 2.40 9.71 17.71
CA ASN A 292 2.01 8.87 18.83
C ASN A 292 2.91 9.12 20.04
N TYR A 293 2.31 9.28 21.22
CA TYR A 293 2.99 9.27 22.50
C TYR A 293 2.65 7.97 23.23
N GLY A 294 3.61 7.05 23.31
CA GLY A 294 3.35 5.69 23.79
C GLY A 294 4.60 4.80 23.74
N ARG A 295 4.41 3.49 23.57
CA ARG A 295 5.49 2.51 23.37
C ARG A 295 5.01 1.37 22.48
N HIS A 296 5.77 1.10 21.42
CA HIS A 296 5.51 0.08 20.41
C HIS A 296 6.60 -1.00 20.31
N ASP A 297 7.72 -0.81 21.00
CA ASP A 297 8.81 -1.78 21.07
C ASP A 297 9.61 -1.69 22.39
N GLN A 298 10.41 -2.72 22.67
CA GLN A 298 11.18 -2.85 23.92
C GLN A 298 12.57 -2.20 23.85
N THR A 299 12.97 -1.64 22.71
CA THR A 299 14.33 -1.18 22.43
C THR A 299 14.44 0.34 22.38
N THR A 300 13.45 1.00 21.79
CA THR A 300 13.37 2.45 21.68
C THR A 300 13.26 3.07 23.07
N CYS A 301 14.17 4.00 23.34
CA CYS A 301 14.25 4.69 24.64
C CYS A 301 14.38 3.71 25.84
N ALA A 302 15.03 2.56 25.66
CA ALA A 302 15.15 1.51 26.69
C ALA A 302 16.42 1.60 27.55
N ALA A 303 17.42 2.38 27.15
CA ALA A 303 18.68 2.49 27.88
C ALA A 303 18.46 2.94 29.34
N GLY A 304 18.93 2.13 30.30
CA GLY A 304 18.80 2.41 31.73
C GLY A 304 17.38 2.23 32.31
N ARG A 305 16.44 1.64 31.57
CA ARG A 305 15.06 1.43 32.02
C ARG A 305 14.84 0.02 32.56
N PRO A 306 14.06 -0.16 33.64
CA PRO A 306 13.72 -1.49 34.15
C PRO A 306 12.79 -2.23 33.19
N PRO A 307 12.83 -3.58 33.13
CA PRO A 307 11.98 -4.37 32.24
C PRO A 307 10.49 -4.08 32.37
N SER A 308 10.01 -3.79 33.59
CA SER A 308 8.61 -3.45 33.86
C SER A 308 8.13 -2.20 33.10
N GLN A 309 9.02 -1.25 32.79
CA GLN A 309 8.67 -0.02 32.08
C GLN A 309 8.69 -0.16 30.54
N ILE A 310 9.28 -1.22 30.01
CA ILE A 310 9.48 -1.41 28.55
C ILE A 310 8.69 -2.59 27.97
N GLN A 311 8.09 -3.44 28.80
CA GLN A 311 7.35 -4.62 28.34
C GLN A 311 6.04 -4.30 27.63
N ASN A 312 5.33 -3.23 28.02
CA ASN A 312 4.05 -2.87 27.41
C ASN A 312 4.27 -2.14 26.08
N VAL A 313 4.37 -2.93 25.02
CA VAL A 313 4.54 -2.46 23.62
C VAL A 313 3.21 -2.24 22.89
N LYS A 314 2.08 -2.33 23.58
CA LYS A 314 0.75 -2.04 23.03
C LYS A 314 0.22 -0.71 23.57
N CYS A 315 1.13 0.16 24.01
CA CYS A 315 0.77 1.46 24.53
C CYS A 315 0.72 2.48 23.39
N SER A 316 -0.48 2.94 23.05
CA SER A 316 -0.70 3.95 22.02
C SER A 316 -1.50 5.11 22.59
N GLY A 317 -1.06 6.33 22.30
CA GLY A 317 -1.71 7.57 22.67
C GLY A 317 -1.61 8.56 21.52
N ALA A 318 -2.75 8.92 20.92
CA ALA A 318 -2.77 9.85 19.80
C ALA A 318 -2.18 11.21 20.20
N ALA A 319 -1.14 11.66 19.51
CA ALA A 319 -0.42 12.89 19.84
C ALA A 319 -0.82 14.05 18.91
N THR A 320 -2.12 14.30 18.76
CA THR A 320 -2.69 15.30 17.82
C THR A 320 -2.15 16.71 18.05
N LYS A 321 -1.80 17.05 19.29
CA LYS A 321 -1.21 18.34 19.67
C LYS A 321 0.09 18.68 18.93
N VAL A 322 0.77 17.68 18.36
CA VAL A 322 1.96 17.92 17.53
C VAL A 322 1.59 18.66 16.25
N ALA A 323 0.57 18.20 15.52
CA ALA A 323 0.08 18.85 14.31
C ALA A 323 -0.43 20.27 14.63
N GLU A 324 -1.26 20.40 15.67
CA GLU A 324 -1.76 21.71 16.17
C GLU A 324 -0.64 22.71 16.49
N SER A 325 0.52 22.21 16.96
CA SER A 325 1.65 23.04 17.35
C SER A 325 2.65 23.32 16.23
N CYS A 326 2.71 22.48 15.19
CA CYS A 326 3.82 22.43 14.25
C CYS A 326 3.44 22.63 12.79
N ASP A 327 2.21 22.32 12.37
CA ASP A 327 1.80 22.49 10.98
C ASP A 327 1.92 23.95 10.53
N GLY A 328 2.42 24.15 9.31
CA GLY A 328 2.63 25.48 8.72
C GLY A 328 3.83 26.25 9.27
N LYS A 329 4.62 25.68 10.19
CA LYS A 329 5.81 26.35 10.74
C LYS A 329 7.09 25.82 10.11
N THR A 330 8.10 26.67 10.00
CA THR A 330 9.46 26.26 9.59
C THR A 330 10.20 25.50 10.70
N SER A 331 9.83 25.72 11.96
CA SER A 331 10.32 24.95 13.10
C SER A 331 9.34 24.97 14.28
N CYS A 332 9.34 23.92 15.09
CA CYS A 332 8.56 23.85 16.33
C CYS A 332 9.26 23.00 17.39
N THR A 333 8.92 23.19 18.66
CA THR A 333 9.36 22.33 19.77
C THR A 333 8.16 21.82 20.56
N VAL A 334 8.13 20.50 20.82
CA VAL A 334 7.05 19.86 21.57
C VAL A 334 7.63 18.97 22.67
N SER A 335 7.14 19.09 23.91
CA SER A 335 7.61 18.26 25.03
C SER A 335 6.93 16.88 25.00
N ALA A 336 7.72 15.80 25.04
CA ALA A 336 7.24 14.43 25.11
C ALA A 336 6.86 14.06 26.56
N SER A 337 5.76 14.59 27.07
CA SER A 337 5.36 14.42 28.47
C SER A 337 3.86 14.11 28.66
N ASN A 338 3.54 13.51 29.81
CA ASN A 338 2.16 13.31 30.26
C ASN A 338 1.38 14.62 30.41
N SER A 339 2.04 15.76 30.67
CA SER A 339 1.36 17.05 30.76
C SER A 339 0.89 17.57 29.39
N VAL A 340 1.57 17.19 28.31
CA VAL A 340 1.15 17.54 26.94
C VAL A 340 0.13 16.53 26.43
N PHE A 341 0.40 15.23 26.50
CA PHE A 341 -0.39 14.21 25.79
C PHE A 341 -1.30 13.35 26.68
N GLY A 342 -1.28 13.53 28.00
CA GLY A 342 -1.85 12.57 28.94
C GLY A 342 -0.99 11.31 29.08
N ASP A 343 -1.37 10.42 30.01
CA ASP A 343 -0.69 9.13 30.20
C ASP A 343 -1.54 7.97 29.67
N PRO A 344 -1.26 7.46 28.46
CA PRO A 344 -2.01 6.35 27.87
C PRO A 344 -1.73 5.00 28.53
N CYS A 345 -0.66 4.87 29.31
CA CYS A 345 -0.26 3.59 29.89
C CYS A 345 0.63 3.78 31.13
N VAL A 346 -0.01 4.06 32.27
CA VAL A 346 0.66 4.28 33.56
C VAL A 346 1.68 3.18 33.87
N GLY A 347 2.89 3.57 34.26
CA GLY A 347 3.99 2.66 34.59
C GLY A 347 4.80 2.17 33.38
N THR A 348 4.39 2.50 32.17
CA THR A 348 5.19 2.28 30.95
C THR A 348 5.96 3.54 30.61
N TYR A 349 7.27 3.43 30.36
CA TYR A 349 8.06 4.56 29.89
C TYR A 349 7.77 4.80 28.42
N LYS A 350 7.35 5.99 28.03
CA LYS A 350 6.86 6.28 26.68
C LYS A 350 7.92 7.00 25.85
N TYR A 351 7.61 7.19 24.58
CA TYR A 351 8.31 8.07 23.66
C TYR A 351 7.32 8.65 22.68
N LEU A 352 7.61 9.87 22.22
CA LEU A 352 6.91 10.56 21.16
C LEU A 352 7.53 10.19 19.82
N GLU A 353 6.72 9.65 18.92
CA GLU A 353 7.02 9.42 17.51
C GLU A 353 6.24 10.46 16.70
N VAL A 354 6.87 11.28 15.86
CA VAL A 354 6.15 12.14 14.88
C VAL A 354 6.68 12.10 13.43
N ALA A 355 5.77 11.83 12.49
CA ALA A 355 5.97 11.83 11.05
C ALA A 355 5.61 13.17 10.48
N TYR A 356 6.50 13.78 9.72
CA TYR A 356 6.16 15.01 9.01
C TYR A 356 6.91 15.09 7.69
N SER A 357 6.51 15.99 6.80
CA SER A 357 7.27 16.37 5.62
C SER A 357 7.47 17.88 5.62
N CYS A 358 8.49 18.33 4.91
CA CYS A 358 8.69 19.74 4.62
C CYS A 358 8.10 20.04 3.24
N GLN A 359 7.12 20.93 3.17
CA GLN A 359 6.40 21.29 1.96
C GLN A 359 6.61 22.77 1.65
N CYS A 360 6.57 23.14 0.37
CA CYS A 360 6.50 24.54 -0.01
C CYS A 360 5.08 25.04 0.28
N GLU A 361 4.97 26.25 0.84
CA GLU A 361 3.69 26.89 1.14
C GLU A 361 3.04 27.50 -0.10
#